data_AF-A0A2A9D2W8-F1
#
_entry.id   AF-A0A2A9D2W8-F1
#
_cell.length_a   1.000
_cell.length_b   1.000
_cell.length_c   1.000
_cell.angle_alpha   90.00
_cell.angle_beta   90.00
_cell.angle_gamma   90.00
#
_symmetry.space_group_name_H-M   'P 1'
#
loop_
_entity.id
_entity.type
_entity.pdbx_description
1 polymer ?
#
loop_
_entity_poly.entity_id
_entity_poly.type
_entity_poly.pdbx_seq_one_letter_code
_entity_poly.pdbx_strand_id
1 'polypeptide(L)'
;MGITIDCSTVASTDTHGLGDWRGTCGAGHATVRHRRPRAPMECRACVRAGAPHATALLRWTYRGRQVPMPSAYRTAERQLLAS
;
A
#
# COMPACT_ATOMS: atom_id res chain seq x y z
N MET A 1 -10.82 -7.14 9.12
CA MET A 1 -10.77 -5.67 8.99
C MET A 1 -9.34 -5.26 8.68
N GLY A 2 -9.06 -4.88 7.43
CA GLY A 2 -7.75 -4.37 7.02
C GLY A 2 -7.50 -2.94 7.51
N ILE A 3 -6.23 -2.56 7.64
CA ILE A 3 -5.85 -1.17 7.94
C ILE A 3 -5.99 -0.37 6.65
N THR A 4 -6.83 0.68 6.65
CA THR A 4 -6.93 1.58 5.51
C THR A 4 -6.02 2.80 5.69
N ILE A 5 -5.51 3.32 4.58
CA ILE A 5 -4.72 4.55 4.55
C ILE A 5 -5.20 5.45 3.41
N ASP A 6 -5.09 6.75 3.63
CA ASP A 6 -5.38 7.72 2.61
C ASP A 6 -4.33 7.69 1.51
N CYS A 7 -4.83 7.67 0.27
CA CYS A 7 -4.08 7.43 -0.94
C CYS A 7 -4.57 8.46 -1.94
N SER A 8 -3.62 9.19 -2.53
CA SER A 8 -3.93 10.28 -3.45
C SER A 8 -3.50 9.85 -4.86
N THR A 9 -4.20 10.34 -5.88
CA THR A 9 -3.76 10.19 -7.27
C THR A 9 -2.57 11.10 -7.48
N VAL A 10 -1.37 10.60 -7.21
CA VAL A 10 -0.14 11.29 -7.60
C VAL A 10 0.37 10.63 -8.87
N ALA A 11 0.47 11.40 -9.95
CA ALA A 11 1.23 10.98 -11.12
C ALA A 11 2.60 10.47 -10.63
N SER A 12 2.99 9.27 -11.08
CA SER A 12 4.01 8.41 -10.47
C SER A 12 5.46 8.96 -10.42
N THR A 13 5.65 10.26 -10.59
CA THR A 13 6.95 10.95 -10.66
C THR A 13 7.23 11.89 -9.49
N ASP A 14 6.25 12.24 -8.64
CA ASP A 14 6.55 13.08 -7.49
C ASP A 14 7.25 12.28 -6.38
N THR A 15 8.58 12.43 -6.35
CA THR A 15 9.48 11.81 -5.37
C THR A 15 9.73 12.77 -4.18
N HIS A 16 9.05 13.93 -4.13
CA HIS A 16 9.42 15.02 -3.23
C HIS A 16 8.94 14.91 -1.78
N GLY A 17 8.27 13.82 -1.41
CA GLY A 17 8.00 13.53 0.00
C GLY A 17 9.18 12.81 0.65
N LEU A 18 9.71 13.36 1.74
CA LEU A 18 10.73 12.79 2.66
C LEU A 18 10.37 11.42 3.30
N GLY A 19 9.46 10.66 2.71
CA GLY A 19 9.09 9.30 3.10
C GLY A 19 9.89 8.30 2.29
N ASP A 20 10.84 7.62 2.93
CA ASP A 20 11.61 6.57 2.27
C ASP A 20 10.73 5.42 1.76
N TRP A 21 9.54 5.22 2.34
CA TRP A 21 8.59 4.19 1.94
C TRP A 21 7.48 4.76 1.06
N ARG A 22 7.34 4.26 -0.16
CA ARG A 22 6.26 4.60 -1.08
C ARG A 22 5.34 3.41 -1.29
N GLY A 23 4.05 3.61 -1.06
CA GLY A 23 2.98 2.63 -1.26
C GLY A 23 2.14 2.98 -2.48
N THR A 24 1.86 2.02 -3.35
CA THR A 24 1.01 2.19 -4.54
C THR A 24 -0.06 1.10 -4.61
N CYS A 25 -1.33 1.44 -4.88
CA CYS A 25 -2.40 0.45 -5.06
C CYS A 25 -2.60 0.09 -6.54
N GLY A 26 -3.38 -0.96 -6.81
CA GLY A 26 -3.67 -1.42 -8.17
C GLY A 26 -4.46 -0.42 -9.02
N ALA A 27 -5.19 0.51 -8.38
CA ALA A 27 -5.91 1.59 -9.05
C ALA A 27 -5.02 2.80 -9.42
N GLY A 28 -3.72 2.78 -9.08
CA GLY A 28 -2.79 3.86 -9.41
C GLY A 28 -2.70 4.98 -8.37
N HIS A 29 -3.38 4.89 -7.23
CA HIS A 29 -3.16 5.82 -6.12
C HIS A 29 -1.82 5.52 -5.42
N ALA A 30 -1.19 6.55 -4.86
CA ALA A 30 0.01 6.39 -4.05
C ALA A 30 -0.07 7.12 -2.71
N THR A 31 0.84 6.73 -1.81
CA THR A 31 1.02 7.30 -0.49
C THR A 31 2.48 7.14 -0.06
N VAL A 32 2.94 7.95 0.88
CA VAL A 32 4.30 7.89 1.42
C VAL A 32 4.29 7.70 2.93
N ARG A 33 5.31 7.02 3.45
CA ARG A 33 5.52 6.81 4.88
C ARG A 33 7.00 6.95 5.24
N HIS A 34 7.24 7.44 6.44
CA HIS A 34 8.59 7.47 7.02
C HIS A 34 9.04 6.11 7.55
N ARG A 35 8.10 5.27 8.02
CA ARG A 35 8.42 3.97 8.64
C ARG A 35 7.95 2.80 7.79
N ARG A 36 8.71 1.70 7.88
CA ARG A 36 8.37 0.42 7.25
C ARG A 36 6.98 -0.06 7.70
N PRO A 37 6.11 -0.44 6.76
CA PRO A 37 4.86 -1.12 7.04
C PRO A 37 5.07 -2.39 7.87
N ARG A 38 4.30 -2.54 8.95
CA ARG A 38 4.27 -3.77 9.76
C ARG A 38 3.12 -4.71 9.40
N ALA A 39 2.09 -4.18 8.74
CA ALA A 39 0.92 -4.91 8.28
C ALA A 39 0.53 -4.43 6.87
N PRO A 40 -0.15 -5.26 6.07
CA PRO A 40 -0.73 -4.85 4.80
C PRO A 40 -1.72 -3.71 5.03
N MET A 41 -1.72 -2.77 4.10
CA MET A 41 -2.60 -1.61 4.14
C MET A 41 -3.35 -1.49 2.83
N GLU A 42 -4.57 -1.01 2.91
CA GLU A 42 -5.47 -0.84 1.79
C GLU A 42 -5.76 0.62 1.53
N CYS A 43 -5.91 0.98 0.26
CA CYS A 43 -6.26 2.32 -0.16
C CYS A 43 -7.71 2.62 0.24
N ARG A 44 -7.89 3.58 1.14
CA ARG A 44 -9.20 3.97 1.67
C ARG A 44 -10.18 4.38 0.56
N ALA A 45 -9.70 5.07 -0.47
CA ALA A 45 -10.51 5.46 -1.63
C ALA A 45 -11.01 4.25 -2.41
N CYS A 46 -10.15 3.26 -2.66
CA CYS A 46 -10.52 2.01 -3.34
C CYS A 46 -11.52 1.19 -2.53
N VAL A 47 -11.29 1.03 -1.21
CA VAL A 47 -12.21 0.32 -0.32
C VAL A 47 -13.58 1.02 -0.30
N ARG A 48 -13.62 2.36 -0.23
CA ARG A 48 -14.88 3.13 -0.30
C ARG A 48 -15.58 3.00 -1.66
N ALA A 49 -14.84 2.83 -2.74
CA ALA A 49 -15.37 2.60 -4.07
C ALA A 49 -15.83 1.14 -4.30
N GLY A 50 -15.71 0.26 -3.30
CA GLY A 50 -16.07 -1.15 -3.43
C GLY A 50 -15.10 -1.97 -4.29
N ALA A 51 -13.87 -1.48 -4.49
CA ALA A 51 -12.87 -2.22 -5.23
C ALA A 51 -12.42 -3.48 -4.47
N PRO A 52 -12.08 -4.59 -5.17
CA PRO A 52 -11.56 -5.78 -4.52
C PRO A 52 -10.31 -5.52 -3.69
N HIS A 53 -10.10 -6.30 -2.62
CA HIS A 53 -8.89 -6.22 -1.78
C HIS A 53 -7.60 -6.29 -2.61
N ALA A 54 -7.55 -7.12 -3.65
CA ALA A 54 -6.41 -7.21 -4.57
C ALA A 54 -6.06 -5.87 -5.25
N THR A 55 -7.06 -5.02 -5.53
CA THR A 55 -6.89 -3.70 -6.13
C THR A 55 -6.61 -2.63 -5.07
N ALA A 56 -7.24 -2.75 -3.89
CA ALA A 56 -7.08 -1.81 -2.80
C ALA A 56 -5.74 -1.96 -2.07
N LEU A 57 -5.15 -3.16 -2.03
CA LEU A 57 -3.89 -3.44 -1.34
C LEU A 57 -2.72 -2.62 -1.88
N LEU A 58 -1.94 -2.06 -0.96
CA LEU A 58 -0.75 -1.27 -1.26
C LEU A 58 0.49 -2.14 -1.40
N ARG A 59 1.19 -1.93 -2.51
CA ARG A 59 2.54 -2.43 -2.75
C ARG A 59 3.54 -1.40 -2.29
N TRP A 60 4.41 -1.80 -1.38
CA TRP A 60 5.39 -0.90 -0.78
C TRP A 60 6.78 -1.08 -1.40
N THR A 61 7.44 0.05 -1.61
CA THR A 61 8.83 0.14 -2.03
C THR A 61 9.57 1.06 -1.06
N TYR A 62 10.86 0.79 -0.83
CA TYR A 62 11.76 1.64 -0.05
C TYR A 62 12.77 2.28 -1.00
N ARG A 63 12.75 3.61 -1.12
CA ARG A 63 13.60 4.36 -2.06
C ARG A 63 13.56 3.80 -3.49
N GLY A 64 12.35 3.45 -3.95
CA GLY A 64 12.11 2.86 -5.27
C GLY A 64 12.47 1.37 -5.41
N ARG A 65 12.97 0.72 -4.35
CA ARG A 65 13.31 -0.71 -4.37
C ARG A 65 12.24 -1.54 -3.67
N GLN A 66 11.91 -2.70 -4.23
CA GLN A 66 11.12 -3.69 -3.50
C GLN A 66 11.98 -4.26 -2.37
N VAL A 67 11.51 -4.12 -1.14
CA VAL A 67 12.18 -4.68 0.04
C VAL A 67 11.34 -5.85 0.54
N PRO A 68 11.95 -7.00 0.85
CA PRO A 68 11.22 -8.14 1.41
C PRO A 68 10.43 -7.71 2.63
N MET A 69 9.16 -8.10 2.74
CA MET A 69 8.35 -7.84 3.92
C MET A 69 8.49 -8.99 4.94
N PRO A 70 8.24 -8.74 6.25
CA PRO A 70 8.29 -9.80 7.25
C PRO A 70 7.29 -10.92 6.94
N SER A 71 7.55 -12.14 7.40
CA SER A 71 6.65 -13.29 7.18
C SER A 71 5.23 -13.02 7.68
N ALA A 72 5.09 -12.39 8.85
CA ALA A 72 3.80 -11.98 9.41
C ALA A 72 3.01 -11.05 8.47
N TYR A 73 3.69 -10.11 7.81
CA TYR A 73 3.07 -9.24 6.81
C TYR A 73 2.54 -10.06 5.63
N ARG A 74 3.36 -10.98 5.10
CA ARG A 74 2.97 -11.83 3.95
C ARG A 74 1.79 -12.74 4.29
N THR A 75 1.72 -13.26 5.50
CA THR A 75 0.59 -14.08 5.95
C THR A 75 -0.70 -13.26 6.00
N ALA A 76 -0.66 -12.06 6.59
CA ALA A 76 -1.82 -11.17 6.60
C ALA A 76 -2.23 -10.71 5.20
N GLU A 77 -1.27 -10.47 4.31
CA GLU A 77 -1.51 -10.10 2.91
C GLU A 77 -2.28 -11.21 2.18
N ARG A 78 -1.85 -12.47 2.35
CA ARG A 78 -2.57 -13.62 1.77
C ARG A 78 -3.97 -13.80 2.33
N GLN A 79 -4.18 -13.54 3.62
CA GLN A 79 -5.51 -13.64 4.24
C GLN A 79 -6.48 -12.63 3.62
N LEU A 80 -6.05 -11.38 3.38
CA LEU A 80 -6.87 -10.36 2.73
C LEU A 80 -7.17 -10.67 1.26
N LEU A 81 -6.28 -11.39 0.58
CA LEU A 81 -6.51 -11.81 -0.81
C LEU A 81 -7.41 -13.05 -0.92
N ALA A 82 -7.56 -13.80 0.17
CA ALA A 82 -8.39 -15.00 0.24
C ALA A 82 -9.81 -14.73 0.74
N SER A 83 -10.07 -13.53 1.26
CA SER A 83 -11.40 -13.03 1.65
C SER A 83 -12.07 -12.28 0.51
#